data_AF-A0A2H3EA31-F1
#
_entry.id   AF-A0A2H3EA31-F1
#
_cell.length_a   1.000
_cell.length_b   1.000
_cell.length_c   1.000
_cell.angle_alpha   90.00
_cell.angle_beta   90.00
_cell.angle_gamma   90.00
#
_symmetry.space_group_name_H-M   'P 1'
#
loop_
_entity.id
_entity.type
_entity.pdbx_description
1 polymer ?
#
loop_
_entity_poly.entity_id
_entity_poly.type
_entity_poly.pdbx_seq_one_letter_code
_entity_poly.pdbx_strand_id
1 'polypeptide(L)'
;LQTANWMSIESLLNPEAEHNDMEEVTDKDIFDAVMTAQKEEEAEEACNADASSDGCIVLITSRKEALKAASTLQQYVGSMDDPFVCQLEGLLASFGQKTRLEETRSLKDTKITMYF
;
A
#
# COMPACT_ATOMS: atom_id res chain seq x y z
N LEU A 1 30.72 -50.14 -2.08
CA LEU A 1 30.40 -48.90 -2.82
C LEU A 1 29.15 -49.19 -3.65
N GLN A 2 28.04 -48.50 -3.39
CA GLN A 2 26.81 -48.65 -4.18
C GLN A 2 27.04 -48.14 -5.62
N THR A 3 26.79 -49.00 -6.60
CA THR A 3 27.01 -48.76 -8.04
C THR A 3 25.75 -48.31 -8.78
N ALA A 4 24.81 -47.61 -8.11
CA ALA A 4 23.50 -47.34 -8.70
C ALA A 4 22.87 -46.02 -8.22
N ASN A 5 23.59 -44.91 -8.31
CA ASN A 5 22.98 -43.58 -8.21
C ASN A 5 23.52 -42.68 -9.35
N TRP A 6 23.11 -43.00 -10.57
CA TRP A 6 23.37 -42.18 -11.75
C TRP A 6 22.16 -41.25 -11.94
N MET A 7 22.06 -40.20 -11.13
CA MET A 7 21.24 -39.06 -11.52
C MET A 7 21.96 -38.34 -12.66
N SER A 8 21.25 -38.11 -13.76
CA SER A 8 21.77 -37.26 -14.83
C SER A 8 21.90 -35.83 -14.31
N ILE A 9 22.90 -35.09 -14.79
CA ILE A 9 23.02 -33.66 -14.50
C ILE A 9 21.76 -32.92 -14.95
N GLU A 10 21.11 -33.38 -16.03
CA GLU A 10 19.85 -32.82 -16.51
C GLU A 10 18.71 -32.99 -15.50
N SER A 11 18.63 -34.11 -14.77
CA SER A 11 17.59 -34.30 -13.73
C SER A 11 17.85 -33.48 -12.46
N LEU A 12 19.10 -33.06 -12.23
CA LEU A 12 19.47 -32.18 -11.12
C LEU A 12 19.26 -30.70 -11.44
N LEU A 13 19.48 -30.32 -12.70
CA LEU A 13 19.35 -28.93 -13.14
C LEU A 13 17.95 -28.57 -13.65
N ASN A 14 17.14 -29.57 -14.00
CA ASN A 14 15.79 -29.40 -14.51
C ASN A 14 14.87 -30.49 -13.94
N PRO A 15 14.56 -30.46 -12.62
CA PRO A 15 13.71 -31.46 -12.02
C PRO A 15 12.31 -31.41 -12.64
N GLU A 16 11.78 -32.55 -13.07
CA GLU A 16 10.44 -32.66 -13.68
C GLU A 16 9.32 -32.08 -12.80
N ALA A 17 9.56 -32.03 -11.48
CA ALA A 17 8.67 -31.44 -10.50
C ALA A 17 8.51 -29.91 -10.62
N GLU A 18 9.47 -29.20 -11.23
CA GLU A 18 9.43 -27.73 -11.39
C GLU A 18 8.81 -27.28 -12.71
N HIS A 19 8.45 -28.21 -13.61
CA HIS A 19 7.95 -27.87 -14.95
C HIS A 19 6.47 -27.39 -14.96
N ASN A 20 5.73 -27.47 -13.85
CA ASN A 20 4.27 -27.37 -13.93
C ASN A 20 3.55 -26.41 -12.95
N ASP A 21 4.28 -25.60 -12.17
CA ASP A 21 3.65 -24.75 -11.15
C ASP A 21 3.68 -23.25 -11.48
N MET A 22 3.85 -22.90 -12.76
CA MET A 22 3.61 -21.54 -13.22
C MET A 22 2.21 -21.49 -13.83
N GLU A 23 1.19 -21.41 -12.98
CA GLU A 23 -0.15 -21.01 -13.44
C GLU A 23 0.02 -19.71 -14.23
N GLU A 24 -0.35 -19.77 -15.51
CA GLU A 24 -0.23 -18.65 -16.43
C GLU A 24 -1.27 -17.59 -16.04
N VAL A 25 -0.92 -16.75 -15.08
CA VAL A 25 -1.72 -15.58 -14.70
C VAL A 25 -1.83 -14.70 -15.93
N THR A 26 -3.02 -14.66 -16.50
CA THR A 26 -3.26 -13.90 -17.72
C THR A 26 -3.45 -12.42 -17.33
N ASP A 27 -3.06 -11.49 -18.20
CA ASP A 27 -3.33 -10.05 -18.01
C ASP A 27 -4.81 -9.76 -17.69
N LYS A 28 -5.70 -10.64 -18.16
CA LYS A 28 -7.14 -10.63 -17.88
C LYS A 28 -7.45 -10.87 -16.40
N ASP A 29 -6.75 -11.79 -15.75
CA ASP A 29 -6.94 -12.10 -14.32
C ASP A 29 -6.47 -10.93 -13.45
N ILE A 30 -5.37 -10.27 -13.86
CA ILE A 30 -4.87 -9.04 -13.23
C ILE A 30 -5.90 -7.92 -13.39
N PHE A 31 -6.42 -7.71 -14.61
CA PHE A 31 -7.43 -6.70 -14.88
C PHE A 31 -8.70 -6.95 -14.06
N ASP A 32 -9.17 -8.19 -14.02
CA ASP A 32 -10.38 -8.54 -13.28
C ASP A 32 -10.19 -8.34 -11.76
N ALA A 33 -9.04 -8.73 -11.21
CA ALA A 33 -8.70 -8.48 -9.80
C ALA A 33 -8.68 -6.97 -9.45
N VAL A 34 -8.14 -6.13 -10.34
CA VAL A 34 -8.11 -4.67 -10.14
C VAL A 34 -9.51 -4.09 -10.22
N MET A 35 -10.30 -4.49 -11.21
CA MET A 35 -11.68 -4.01 -11.37
C MET A 35 -12.58 -4.47 -10.22
N THR A 36 -12.38 -5.68 -9.67
CA THR A 36 -13.13 -6.14 -8.49
C THR A 36 -12.76 -5.33 -7.25
N ALA A 37 -11.47 -5.08 -7.00
CA ALA A 37 -11.03 -4.28 -5.86
C ALA A 37 -11.57 -2.85 -5.92
N GLN A 38 -11.55 -2.23 -7.12
CA GLN A 38 -12.10 -0.89 -7.33
C GLN A 38 -13.62 -0.86 -7.15
N LYS A 39 -14.34 -1.88 -7.61
CA LYS A 39 -15.80 -1.95 -7.47
C LYS A 39 -16.23 -2.17 -6.02
N GLU A 40 -15.45 -2.90 -5.23
CA GLU A 40 -15.67 -3.04 -3.79
C GLU A 40 -15.45 -1.71 -3.07
N GLU A 41 -14.41 -0.95 -3.43
CA GLU A 41 -14.16 0.40 -2.92
C GLU A 41 -15.29 1.39 -3.28
N GLU A 42 -15.76 1.37 -4.54
CA GLU A 42 -16.86 2.23 -5.00
C GLU A 42 -18.24 1.83 -4.45
N ALA A 43 -18.47 0.54 -4.17
CA ALA A 43 -19.70 0.07 -3.53
C ALA A 43 -19.81 0.51 -2.06
N GLU A 44 -18.67 0.69 -1.36
CA GLU A 44 -18.65 1.28 -0.02
C GLU A 44 -18.89 2.82 -0.05
N GLU A 45 -18.55 3.51 -1.15
CA GLU A 45 -18.81 4.96 -1.31
C GLU A 45 -20.28 5.31 -1.61
N ALA A 46 -21.06 4.37 -2.19
CA ALA A 46 -22.46 4.59 -2.59
C ALA A 46 -23.48 4.58 -1.44
N CYS A 47 -23.08 4.23 -0.21
CA CYS A 47 -23.95 4.19 0.97
C CYS A 47 -24.20 5.58 1.62
N ASN A 48 -24.06 6.69 0.87
CA ASN A 48 -24.26 8.06 1.35
C ASN A 48 -25.64 8.65 1.00
N ALA A 49 -26.70 7.83 0.96
CA ALA A 49 -28.04 8.34 0.71
C ALA A 49 -29.19 7.48 1.25
N ASP A 50 -29.13 6.97 2.49
CA ASP A 50 -30.36 6.91 3.29
C ASP A 50 -30.08 6.80 4.78
N ALA A 51 -30.84 7.56 5.54
CA ALA A 51 -30.70 7.68 6.98
C ALA A 51 -31.18 6.39 7.68
N SER A 52 -30.26 5.67 8.31
CA SER A 52 -30.61 4.86 9.48
C SER A 52 -29.45 4.81 10.47
N SER A 53 -29.76 5.29 11.66
CA SER A 53 -28.93 5.31 12.85
C SER A 53 -28.61 3.88 13.30
N ASP A 54 -27.45 3.35 12.94
CA ASP A 54 -26.51 2.64 13.84
C ASP A 54 -25.27 2.23 13.03
N GLY A 55 -24.10 2.79 13.35
CA GLY A 55 -22.84 2.44 12.69
C GLY A 55 -22.47 3.32 11.49
N CYS A 56 -22.38 4.64 11.68
CA CYS A 56 -21.56 5.47 10.80
C CYS A 56 -20.10 5.02 11.01
N ILE A 57 -19.62 4.08 10.19
CA ILE A 57 -18.19 3.82 10.08
C ILE A 57 -17.62 5.07 9.43
N VAL A 58 -17.17 6.02 10.26
CA VAL A 58 -16.37 7.13 9.79
C VAL A 58 -15.14 6.50 9.14
N LEU A 59 -15.12 6.45 7.81
CA LEU A 59 -13.94 6.07 7.04
C LEU A 59 -12.85 7.07 7.45
N ILE A 60 -11.93 6.60 8.30
CA ILE A 60 -10.81 7.40 8.76
C ILE A 60 -10.01 7.73 7.50
N THR A 61 -9.92 9.01 7.16
CA THR A 61 -9.17 9.50 5.99
C THR A 61 -7.79 8.86 5.97
N SER A 62 -7.38 8.33 4.81
CA SER A 62 -6.10 7.65 4.73
C SER A 62 -4.96 8.62 5.05
N ARG A 63 -3.87 8.09 5.61
CA ARG A 63 -2.66 8.88 5.91
C ARG A 63 -2.18 9.66 4.68
N LYS A 64 -2.24 9.04 3.50
CA LYS A 64 -1.84 9.63 2.22
C LYS A 64 -2.72 10.83 1.86
N GLU A 65 -4.03 10.72 2.04
CA GLU A 65 -4.97 11.82 1.81
C GLU A 65 -4.76 12.96 2.80
N ALA A 66 -4.53 12.65 4.08
CA ALA A 66 -4.25 13.66 5.10
C ALA A 66 -2.96 14.44 4.78
N LEU A 67 -1.90 13.76 4.32
CA LEU A 67 -0.67 14.41 3.86
C LEU A 67 -0.88 15.24 2.59
N LYS A 68 -1.70 14.75 1.65
CA LYS A 68 -2.07 15.50 0.45
C LYS A 68 -2.82 16.78 0.80
N ALA A 69 -3.81 16.69 1.70
CA ALA A 69 -4.56 17.84 2.18
C ALA A 69 -3.64 18.86 2.89
N ALA A 70 -2.73 18.38 3.75
CA ALA A 70 -1.74 19.25 4.40
C ALA A 70 -0.86 20.00 3.38
N SER A 71 -0.40 19.32 2.33
CA SER A 71 0.38 19.95 1.26
C SER A 71 -0.44 21.00 0.49
N THR A 72 -1.70 20.71 0.19
CA THR A 72 -2.60 21.67 -0.48
C THR A 72 -2.80 22.92 0.39
N LEU A 73 -3.01 22.74 1.69
CA LEU A 73 -3.16 23.83 2.63
C LEU A 73 -1.88 24.67 2.76
N GLN A 74 -0.71 24.04 2.83
CA GLN A 74 0.57 24.75 2.83
C GLN A 74 0.74 25.60 1.57
N GLN A 75 0.39 25.08 0.40
CA GLN A 75 0.48 25.84 -0.85
C GLN A 75 -0.47 27.05 -0.89
N TYR A 76 -1.69 26.88 -0.38
CA TYR A 76 -2.67 27.96 -0.29
C TYR A 76 -2.19 29.07 0.66
N VAL A 77 -1.73 28.64 1.84
CA VAL A 77 -1.30 29.50 2.95
C VAL A 77 -0.01 30.24 2.61
N GLY A 78 0.93 29.62 1.90
CA GLY A 78 2.20 30.27 1.49
C GLY A 78 2.05 31.49 0.57
N SER A 79 0.84 31.79 0.07
CA SER A 79 0.54 33.01 -0.69
C SER A 79 0.08 34.19 0.18
N MET A 80 -0.04 34.00 1.50
CA MET A 80 -0.62 34.98 2.43
C MET A 80 0.43 35.48 3.43
N ASP A 81 0.53 36.80 3.59
CA ASP A 81 1.34 37.44 4.63
C ASP A 81 0.48 37.72 5.88
N ASP A 82 0.17 36.67 6.64
CA ASP A 82 -0.56 36.77 7.91
C ASP A 82 0.20 36.05 9.05
N PRO A 83 0.29 36.62 10.27
CA PRO A 83 0.88 35.94 11.42
C PRO A 83 0.24 34.57 11.75
N PHE A 84 -1.06 34.43 11.55
CA PHE A 84 -1.79 33.16 11.71
C PHE A 84 -1.32 32.11 10.71
N VAL A 85 -1.01 32.53 9.49
CA VAL A 85 -0.52 31.69 8.40
C VAL A 85 0.84 31.07 8.74
N CYS A 86 1.76 31.83 9.33
CA CYS A 86 3.03 31.29 9.83
C CYS A 86 2.84 30.20 10.89
N GLN A 87 1.87 30.37 11.80
CA GLN A 87 1.57 29.36 12.82
C GLN A 87 0.97 28.09 12.20
N LEU A 88 0.05 28.27 11.25
CA LEU A 88 -0.58 27.17 10.54
C LEU A 88 0.43 26.38 9.70
N GLU A 89 1.37 27.05 9.04
CA GLU A 89 2.44 26.41 8.27
C GLU A 89 3.33 25.54 9.18
N GLY A 90 3.71 26.05 10.35
CA GLY A 90 4.46 25.30 11.35
C GLY A 90 3.70 24.06 11.84
N LEU A 91 2.39 24.19 12.08
CA LEU A 91 1.53 23.07 12.47
C LEU A 91 1.46 22.01 11.37
N LEU A 92 1.22 22.40 10.11
CA LEU A 92 1.15 21.48 8.97
C LEU A 92 2.48 20.76 8.72
N ALA A 93 3.61 21.46 8.88
CA ALA A 93 4.93 20.86 8.77
C ALA A 93 5.18 19.80 9.86
N SER A 94 4.84 20.13 11.11
CA SER A 94 4.98 19.20 12.24
C SER A 94 4.06 17.98 12.10
N PHE A 95 2.85 18.19 11.59
CA PHE A 95 1.90 17.13 11.27
C PHE A 95 2.49 16.17 10.24
N GLY A 96 3.03 16.69 9.14
CA GLY A 96 3.66 15.87 8.10
C GLY A 96 4.85 15.04 8.62
N GLN A 97 5.73 15.65 9.41
CA GLN A 97 6.86 14.96 10.03
C GLN A 97 6.42 13.84 10.96
N LYS A 98 5.49 14.12 11.88
CA LYS A 98 5.00 13.14 12.85
C LYS A 98 4.33 11.95 12.16
N THR A 99 3.55 12.24 11.13
CA THR A 99 2.83 11.24 10.33
C THR A 99 3.78 10.30 9.61
N ARG A 100 4.85 10.83 9.00
CA ARG A 100 5.89 10.01 8.34
C ARG A 100 6.75 9.22 9.33
N LEU A 101 7.06 9.81 10.47
CA LEU A 101 7.86 9.17 11.52
C LEU A 101 7.10 7.98 12.13
N GLU A 102 5.80 8.11 12.32
CA GLU A 102 4.93 7.01 12.76
C GLU A 102 4.88 5.87 11.74
N GLU A 103 4.90 6.18 10.43
CA GLU A 103 5.06 5.17 9.38
C GLU A 103 6.40 4.44 9.51
N THR A 104 7.50 5.17 9.69
CA THR A 104 8.83 4.56 9.82
C THR A 104 8.90 3.65 11.04
N ARG A 105 8.24 4.01 12.14
CA ARG A 105 8.13 3.17 13.34
C ARG A 105 7.26 1.94 13.16
N SER A 106 6.34 1.95 12.22
CA SER A 106 5.49 0.80 11.89
C SER A 106 6.17 -0.20 10.95
N LEU A 107 7.30 0.18 10.35
CA LEU A 107 8.08 -0.73 9.51
C LEU A 107 8.71 -1.83 10.37
N LYS A 108 8.69 -3.06 9.85
CA LYS A 108 9.41 -4.18 10.45
C LYS A 108 10.91 -3.99 10.26
N ASP A 109 11.69 -4.18 11.32
CA ASP A 109 13.14 -4.23 11.21
C ASP A 109 13.55 -5.41 10.32
N THR A 110 14.05 -5.11 9.11
CA THR A 110 14.61 -6.11 8.20
C THR A 110 16.13 -5.95 8.15
N LYS A 111 16.85 -7.07 8.18
CA LYS A 111 18.30 -7.06 7.94
C LYS A 111 18.56 -7.15 6.45
N ILE A 112 19.56 -6.43 5.95
CA ILE A 112 20.01 -6.52 4.55
C ILE A 112 20.32 -7.98 4.15
N THR A 113 20.78 -8.79 5.10
CA THR A 113 21.10 -10.22 4.92
C THR A 113 19.87 -11.12 4.83
N MET A 114 18.65 -10.60 4.90
CA MET A 114 17.43 -11.41 4.66
C MET A 114 17.06 -11.48 3.17
N TYR A 115 17.76 -10.74 2.31
CA TYR A 115 17.51 -10.65 0.87
C TYR A 115 18.66 -11.23 0.01
N PHE A 116 19.67 -11.85 0.65
CA PHE A 116 20.81 -12.53 0.04
C PHE A 116 21.01 -13.89 0.73
#